data_AF-A0A7Y9T6H0-F1
#
_entry.id   AF-A0A7Y9T6H0-F1
#
_cell.length_a   1.000
_cell.length_b   1.000
_cell.length_c   1.000
_cell.angle_alpha   90.00
_cell.angle_beta   90.00
_cell.angle_gamma   90.00
#
_symmetry.space_group_name_H-M   'P 1'
#
loop_
_entity.id
_entity.type
_entity.pdbx_description
1 polymer ?
#
loop_
_entity_poly.entity_id
_entity_poly.type
_entity_poly.pdbx_seq_one_letter_code
_entity_poly.pdbx_strand_id
1 'polypeptide(L)'
;MALPAHRLLIAILLPLAACARQPEPKPVERTQTNEQGCTRQRSVGPQDPFADPAPLKQACLGPHLLEIPQNYFYNQIGTEHDGSYALALEYPSLQPFKPGERMGLTTDVSIRTVTIDYRYIDRIELSEAMRRSYIPMDYKKDEPQENLETRIAGEKLYDLSPYFVDMDLVRAYYRSRGYNEDARVMSPDRHTDWYLKKDDAGKVQTVIKCTSREVTSSGVEYHDEKLIKSRGYGFAKCSHTFMIAPLSTLVLVDYPREGLDHWKEIEWRARDMLTKFNVEERKESH
;
A
#
# COMPACT_ATOMS: atom_id res chain seq x y z
N MET A 1 -46.13 73.62 -31.13
CA MET A 1 -46.05 73.87 -29.67
C MET A 1 -46.08 72.52 -28.95
N ALA A 2 -45.41 72.46 -27.80
CA ALA A 2 -44.88 71.28 -27.12
C ALA A 2 -45.86 70.15 -26.70
N LEU A 3 -45.30 68.90 -26.68
CA LEU A 3 -45.53 67.73 -25.81
C LEU A 3 -46.92 67.03 -25.84
N PRO A 4 -47.07 65.73 -25.42
CA PRO A 4 -46.26 65.01 -24.45
C PRO A 4 -45.91 63.53 -24.72
N ALA A 5 -45.06 63.05 -23.81
CA ALA A 5 -44.53 61.71 -23.63
C ALA A 5 -45.59 60.64 -23.30
N HIS A 6 -45.35 59.40 -23.73
CA HIS A 6 -45.90 58.19 -23.13
C HIS A 6 -44.77 57.18 -22.87
N ARG A 7 -44.53 56.92 -21.58
CA ARG A 7 -43.64 55.85 -21.08
C ARG A 7 -44.45 54.55 -21.03
N LEU A 8 -43.98 53.50 -21.72
CA LEU A 8 -44.55 52.16 -21.62
C LEU A 8 -43.77 51.36 -20.56
N LEU A 9 -44.46 50.92 -19.50
CA LEU A 9 -43.93 49.99 -18.50
C LEU A 9 -43.95 48.55 -19.05
N ILE A 10 -42.82 47.83 -18.95
CA ILE A 10 -42.74 46.38 -19.14
C ILE A 10 -42.57 45.77 -17.74
N ALA A 11 -43.60 45.08 -17.26
CA ALA A 11 -43.55 44.28 -16.03
C ALA A 11 -42.92 42.92 -16.34
N ILE A 12 -41.77 42.63 -15.74
CA ILE A 12 -41.09 41.34 -15.81
C ILE A 12 -41.74 40.41 -14.77
N LEU A 13 -42.44 39.39 -15.24
CA LEU A 13 -42.93 38.26 -14.44
C LEU A 13 -41.75 37.37 -14.04
N LEU A 14 -41.41 37.35 -12.75
CA LEU A 14 -40.48 36.37 -12.17
C LEU A 14 -41.22 35.04 -11.93
N PRO A 15 -40.69 33.89 -12.37
CA PRO A 15 -41.28 32.59 -12.03
C PRO A 15 -40.97 32.26 -10.57
N LEU A 16 -42.04 32.01 -9.79
CA LEU A 16 -41.99 31.40 -8.47
C LEU A 16 -41.46 29.95 -8.62
N ALA A 17 -40.14 29.78 -8.59
CA ALA A 17 -39.52 28.49 -8.37
C ALA A 17 -39.81 28.06 -6.92
N ALA A 18 -40.75 27.12 -6.77
CA ALA A 18 -41.01 26.45 -5.52
C ALA A 18 -39.70 25.82 -5.01
N CYS A 19 -39.26 26.24 -3.82
CA CYS A 19 -38.21 25.55 -3.07
C CYS A 19 -38.73 24.16 -2.71
N ALA A 20 -38.48 23.16 -3.55
CA ALA A 20 -38.59 21.77 -3.14
C ALA A 20 -37.62 21.57 -1.96
N ARG A 21 -38.17 21.29 -0.78
CA ARG A 21 -37.37 20.89 0.39
C ARG A 21 -36.45 19.76 -0.05
N GLN A 22 -35.13 19.98 0.05
CA GLN A 22 -34.19 18.89 -0.12
C GLN A 22 -34.55 17.80 0.90
N PRO A 23 -34.60 16.52 0.50
CA PRO A 23 -34.82 15.44 1.45
C PRO A 23 -33.77 15.54 2.55
N GLU A 24 -34.19 15.35 3.80
CA GLU A 24 -33.29 15.40 4.95
C GLU A 24 -32.10 14.45 4.69
N PRO A 25 -30.87 14.91 4.91
CA PRO A 25 -29.70 14.05 4.71
C PRO A 25 -29.86 12.82 5.61
N LYS A 26 -29.77 11.63 4.99
CA LYS A 26 -29.85 10.37 5.72
C LYS A 26 -28.83 10.38 6.86
N PRO A 27 -29.20 9.91 8.07
CA PRO A 27 -28.25 9.77 9.17
C PRO A 27 -27.04 8.96 8.72
N VAL A 28 -25.84 9.49 8.97
CA VAL A 28 -24.60 8.78 8.66
C VAL A 28 -24.50 7.56 9.57
N GLU A 29 -24.50 6.37 8.97
CA GLU A 29 -24.29 5.12 9.71
C GLU A 29 -22.96 5.18 10.46
N ARG A 30 -23.00 4.90 11.76
CA ARG A 30 -21.83 4.98 12.66
C ARG A 30 -21.02 3.71 12.69
N THR A 31 -21.58 2.61 12.21
CA THR A 31 -20.92 1.30 12.14
C THR A 31 -20.87 0.83 10.69
N GLN A 32 -19.93 -0.08 10.41
CA GLN A 32 -19.86 -0.81 9.16
C GLN A 32 -19.53 -2.27 9.47
N THR A 33 -20.22 -3.20 8.81
CA THR A 33 -19.94 -4.63 8.91
C THR A 33 -19.43 -5.13 7.56
N ASN A 34 -18.34 -5.89 7.54
CA ASN A 34 -17.81 -6.50 6.32
C ASN A 34 -18.51 -7.84 6.00
N GLU A 35 -18.17 -8.43 4.85
CA GLU A 35 -18.73 -9.72 4.40
C GLU A 35 -18.46 -10.86 5.39
N GLN A 36 -17.38 -10.77 6.16
CA GLN A 36 -16.95 -11.76 7.14
C GLN A 36 -17.58 -11.55 8.54
N GLY A 37 -18.47 -10.58 8.70
CA GLY A 37 -19.21 -10.34 9.94
C GLY A 37 -18.48 -9.52 11.00
N CYS A 38 -17.29 -8.97 10.71
CA CYS A 38 -16.64 -8.02 11.60
C CYS A 38 -17.35 -6.66 11.52
N THR A 39 -17.79 -6.14 12.67
CA THR A 39 -18.38 -4.80 12.80
C THR A 39 -17.39 -3.83 13.43
N ARG A 40 -17.10 -2.73 12.72
CA ARG A 40 -16.26 -1.63 13.20
C ARG A 40 -17.08 -0.36 13.43
N GLN A 41 -16.62 0.47 14.36
CA GLN A 41 -17.03 1.86 14.46
C GLN A 41 -16.36 2.68 13.35
N ARG A 42 -17.16 3.45 12.60
CA ARG A 42 -16.68 4.35 11.57
C ARG A 42 -16.20 5.65 12.20
N SER A 43 -15.12 6.19 11.66
CA SER A 43 -14.66 7.54 12.02
C SER A 43 -15.56 8.56 11.31
N VAL A 44 -16.65 8.97 11.97
CA VAL A 44 -17.60 9.95 11.45
C VAL A 44 -17.28 11.34 11.99
N GLY A 45 -17.34 12.34 11.12
CA GLY A 45 -17.09 13.75 11.47
C GLY A 45 -15.62 14.16 11.37
N PRO A 46 -15.29 15.40 11.75
CA PRO A 46 -13.92 15.92 11.70
C PRO A 46 -12.97 15.05 12.52
N GLN A 47 -11.82 14.74 11.93
CA GLN A 47 -10.77 13.96 12.57
C GLN A 47 -9.52 14.84 12.69
N ASP A 48 -8.84 14.79 13.83
CA ASP A 48 -7.60 15.53 14.06
C ASP A 48 -6.39 14.60 13.87
N PRO A 49 -5.63 14.71 12.76
CA PRO A 49 -4.43 13.91 12.54
C PRO A 49 -3.28 14.23 13.49
N PHE A 50 -3.30 15.38 14.18
CA PHE A 50 -2.25 15.85 15.08
C PHE A 50 -2.49 15.48 16.55
N ALA A 51 -3.58 14.76 16.86
CA ALA A 51 -3.93 14.41 18.23
C ALA A 51 -2.85 13.56 18.92
N ASP A 52 -2.46 13.96 20.13
CA ASP A 52 -1.49 13.28 20.99
C ASP A 52 -2.02 13.21 22.44
N PRO A 53 -2.32 12.01 23.00
CA PRO A 53 -2.12 10.70 22.40
C PRO A 53 -3.04 10.44 21.20
N ALA A 54 -2.51 9.74 20.19
CA ALA A 54 -3.28 9.34 19.03
C ALA A 54 -4.46 8.44 19.45
N PRO A 55 -5.71 8.79 19.11
CA PRO A 55 -6.87 8.00 19.51
C PRO A 55 -6.89 6.66 18.78
N LEU A 56 -7.50 5.65 19.41
CA LEU A 56 -7.70 4.34 18.78
C LEU A 56 -8.80 4.42 17.72
N LYS A 57 -8.56 3.79 16.57
CA LYS A 57 -9.52 3.61 15.48
C LYS A 57 -9.75 2.14 15.23
N GLN A 58 -10.95 1.80 14.75
CA GLN A 58 -11.32 0.42 14.48
C GLN A 58 -11.19 0.09 12.99
N ALA A 59 -10.58 -1.06 12.72
CA ALA A 59 -10.46 -1.65 11.40
C ALA A 59 -10.80 -3.14 11.46
N CYS A 60 -11.34 -3.68 10.36
CA CYS A 60 -11.63 -5.10 10.24
C CYS A 60 -10.63 -5.78 9.32
N LEU A 61 -10.05 -6.89 9.75
CA LEU A 61 -9.26 -7.80 8.92
C LEU A 61 -9.99 -9.14 8.84
N GLY A 62 -10.79 -9.34 7.80
CA GLY A 62 -11.72 -10.47 7.75
C GLY A 62 -12.64 -10.46 8.98
N PRO A 63 -12.74 -11.55 9.75
CA PRO A 63 -13.56 -11.58 10.96
C PRO A 63 -12.94 -10.82 12.15
N HIS A 64 -11.67 -10.41 12.08
CA HIS A 64 -10.94 -9.86 13.22
C HIS A 64 -11.13 -8.34 13.35
N LEU A 65 -11.55 -7.90 14.54
CA LEU A 65 -11.61 -6.48 14.90
C LEU A 65 -10.27 -6.01 15.48
N LEU A 66 -9.70 -4.97 14.88
CA LEU A 66 -8.46 -4.33 15.32
C LEU A 66 -8.74 -2.95 15.89
N GLU A 67 -8.08 -2.61 17.00
CA GLU A 67 -8.02 -1.26 17.56
C GLU A 67 -6.61 -0.69 17.44
N ILE A 68 -6.43 0.18 16.46
CA ILE A 68 -5.13 0.66 16.01
C ILE A 68 -5.01 2.15 16.34
N PRO A 69 -3.91 2.62 16.96
CA PRO A 69 -3.71 4.05 17.15
C PRO A 69 -3.68 4.80 15.82
N GLN A 70 -4.36 5.94 15.76
CA GLN A 70 -4.61 6.69 14.54
C GLN A 70 -3.33 6.99 13.73
N ASN A 71 -2.20 7.23 14.39
CA ASN A 71 -0.94 7.57 13.73
C ASN A 71 -0.25 6.40 13.01
N TYR A 72 -0.73 5.15 13.17
CA TYR A 72 -0.30 4.00 12.37
C TYR A 72 -0.95 3.95 11.00
N PHE A 73 -2.13 4.55 10.81
CA PHE A 73 -2.79 4.55 9.50
C PHE A 73 -1.99 5.38 8.51
N TYR A 74 -1.93 4.92 7.26
CA TYR A 74 -1.20 5.61 6.19
C TYR A 74 -1.62 7.08 6.04
N ASN A 75 -2.93 7.34 6.16
CA ASN A 75 -3.52 8.68 6.11
C ASN A 75 -3.51 9.42 7.46
N GLN A 76 -3.08 8.77 8.56
CA GLN A 76 -3.14 9.26 9.94
C GLN A 76 -4.54 9.73 10.40
N ILE A 77 -5.60 9.14 9.85
CA ILE A 77 -6.99 9.42 10.20
C ILE A 77 -7.73 8.13 10.60
N GLY A 78 -7.56 7.05 9.85
CA GLY A 78 -8.25 5.78 10.06
C GLY A 78 -8.49 5.04 8.75
N THR A 79 -9.46 4.14 8.75
CA THR A 79 -9.93 3.46 7.53
C THR A 79 -10.55 4.43 6.53
N GLU A 80 -10.47 4.10 5.25
CA GLU A 80 -11.22 4.74 4.18
C GLU A 80 -12.74 4.48 4.31
N HIS A 81 -13.52 5.13 3.43
CA HIS A 81 -14.99 5.04 3.46
C HIS A 81 -15.51 3.61 3.29
N ASP A 82 -14.85 2.81 2.46
CA ASP A 82 -15.16 1.41 2.20
C ASP A 82 -14.65 0.46 3.30
N GLY A 83 -13.86 0.96 4.25
CA GLY A 83 -13.25 0.16 5.32
C GLY A 83 -11.86 -0.36 5.01
N SER A 84 -11.35 -0.13 3.80
CA SER A 84 -9.95 -0.40 3.46
C SER A 84 -9.01 0.48 4.26
N TYR A 85 -7.78 0.01 4.46
CA TYR A 85 -6.74 0.74 5.16
C TYR A 85 -5.37 0.17 4.81
N ALA A 86 -4.37 1.03 4.92
CA ALA A 86 -2.96 0.67 4.95
C ALA A 86 -2.35 1.22 6.23
N LEU A 87 -1.32 0.57 6.75
CA LEU A 87 -0.51 1.10 7.85
C LEU A 87 0.80 1.67 7.32
N ALA A 88 1.39 2.60 8.06
CA ALA A 88 2.65 3.24 7.72
C ALA A 88 3.60 3.28 8.92
N LEU A 89 4.82 2.79 8.71
CA LEU A 89 5.92 2.89 9.66
C LEU A 89 7.07 3.69 9.04
N GLU A 90 7.90 4.27 9.90
CA GLU A 90 9.09 5.01 9.50
C GLU A 90 10.32 4.08 9.48
N TYR A 91 11.00 3.98 8.35
CA TYR A 91 12.31 3.32 8.23
C TYR A 91 13.43 4.28 8.67
N PRO A 92 14.44 3.84 9.43
CA PRO A 92 14.74 2.45 9.83
C PRO A 92 14.10 1.99 11.16
N SER A 93 13.47 2.88 11.94
CA SER A 93 13.00 2.55 13.29
C SER A 93 11.85 1.54 13.35
N LEU A 94 11.10 1.39 12.26
CA LEU A 94 9.86 0.62 12.14
C LEU A 94 8.82 1.00 13.22
N GLN A 95 8.88 2.25 13.67
CA GLN A 95 7.89 2.86 14.55
C GLN A 95 6.84 3.63 13.74
N PRO A 96 5.62 3.85 14.27
CA PRO A 96 4.67 4.71 13.60
C PRO A 96 5.22 6.14 13.51
N PHE A 97 4.82 6.86 12.48
CA PHE A 97 5.10 8.29 12.38
C PHE A 97 4.48 9.06 13.56
N LYS A 98 5.03 10.22 13.89
CA LYS A 98 4.39 11.11 14.86
C LYS A 98 3.02 11.57 14.34
N PRO A 99 2.03 11.81 15.22
CA PRO A 99 0.76 12.40 14.81
C PRO A 99 0.98 13.63 13.93
N GLY A 100 0.33 13.66 12.77
CA GLY A 100 0.40 14.76 11.81
C GLY A 100 1.62 14.81 10.90
N GLU A 101 2.68 14.02 11.15
CA GLU A 101 3.92 14.08 10.35
C GLU A 101 3.71 13.67 8.89
N ARG A 102 2.68 12.88 8.61
CA ARG A 102 2.31 12.49 7.24
C ARG A 102 1.29 13.43 6.60
N MET A 103 0.80 14.44 7.33
CA MET A 103 -0.08 15.46 6.76
C MET A 103 0.73 16.36 5.83
N GLY A 104 0.39 16.35 4.54
CA GLY A 104 1.18 17.02 3.52
C GLY A 104 2.41 16.22 3.09
N LEU A 105 2.25 14.90 2.94
CA LEU A 105 3.25 13.91 2.55
C LEU A 105 4.35 14.47 1.64
N THR A 106 5.52 14.73 2.24
CA THR A 106 6.70 15.19 1.51
C THR A 106 7.42 14.01 0.85
N THR A 107 8.29 14.30 -0.13
CA THR A 107 9.11 13.28 -0.79
C THR A 107 9.95 12.48 0.22
N ASP A 108 10.57 13.16 1.19
CA ASP A 108 11.42 12.49 2.19
C ASP A 108 10.61 11.58 3.11
N VAL A 109 9.44 12.04 3.57
CA VAL A 109 8.52 11.19 4.36
C VAL A 109 8.08 9.98 3.53
N SER A 110 7.73 10.18 2.26
CA SER A 110 7.33 9.08 1.37
C SER A 110 8.43 8.04 1.17
N ILE A 111 9.70 8.46 1.07
CA ILE A 111 10.84 7.56 0.82
C ILE A 111 11.12 6.64 2.01
N ARG A 112 11.03 7.18 3.21
CA ARG A 112 11.24 6.39 4.44
C ARG A 112 9.96 5.69 4.92
N THR A 113 8.87 5.72 4.15
CA THR A 113 7.63 5.04 4.52
C THR A 113 7.75 3.55 4.21
N VAL A 114 7.52 2.72 5.22
CA VAL A 114 7.16 1.30 5.07
C VAL A 114 5.65 1.21 5.08
N THR A 115 5.04 0.98 3.92
CA THR A 115 3.58 0.80 3.80
C THR A 115 3.25 -0.66 3.99
N ILE A 116 2.27 -0.99 4.82
CA ILE A 116 1.84 -2.36 5.10
C ILE A 116 0.33 -2.48 4.83
N ASP A 117 -0.01 -3.34 3.89
CA ASP A 117 -1.38 -3.70 3.52
C ASP A 117 -1.68 -5.14 3.96
N TYR A 118 -2.81 -5.32 4.63
CA TYR A 118 -3.31 -6.65 5.01
C TYR A 118 -4.49 -7.03 4.15
N ARG A 119 -4.44 -8.23 3.57
CA ARG A 119 -5.55 -8.79 2.78
C ARG A 119 -5.99 -10.11 3.39
N TYR A 120 -7.19 -10.13 3.95
CA TYR A 120 -7.83 -11.38 4.35
C TYR A 120 -8.20 -12.20 3.11
N ILE A 121 -7.89 -13.49 3.13
CA ILE A 121 -8.08 -14.41 2.01
C ILE A 121 -9.11 -15.46 2.41
N ASP A 122 -10.28 -15.43 1.76
CA ASP A 122 -11.39 -16.35 2.02
C ASP A 122 -12.03 -16.95 0.76
N ARG A 123 -11.65 -16.47 -0.43
CA ARG A 123 -12.17 -16.97 -1.72
C ARG A 123 -11.33 -18.11 -2.30
N ILE A 124 -10.08 -18.24 -1.88
CA ILE A 124 -9.13 -19.25 -2.33
C ILE A 124 -8.24 -19.67 -1.15
N GLU A 125 -7.53 -20.78 -1.27
CA GLU A 125 -6.51 -21.16 -0.30
C GLU A 125 -5.44 -20.06 -0.17
N LEU A 126 -5.07 -19.71 1.07
CA LEU A 126 -4.04 -18.69 1.33
C LEU A 126 -2.73 -19.01 0.60
N SER A 127 -2.38 -20.28 0.51
CA SER A 127 -1.19 -20.71 -0.21
C SER A 127 -1.27 -20.55 -1.73
N GLU A 128 -2.47 -20.64 -2.31
CA GLU A 128 -2.69 -20.31 -3.71
C GLU A 128 -2.61 -18.79 -3.92
N ALA A 129 -3.12 -17.98 -2.99
CA ALA A 129 -2.95 -16.53 -3.02
C ALA A 129 -1.45 -16.15 -2.96
N MET A 130 -0.68 -16.80 -2.10
CA MET A 130 0.77 -16.62 -2.03
C MET A 130 1.46 -17.07 -3.31
N ARG A 131 1.05 -18.21 -3.89
CA ARG A 131 1.59 -18.70 -5.17
C ARG A 131 1.45 -17.63 -6.25
N ARG A 132 0.27 -17.02 -6.38
CA ARG A 132 -0.04 -15.95 -7.35
C ARG A 132 0.87 -14.71 -7.24
N SER A 133 1.59 -14.51 -6.14
CA SER A 133 2.53 -13.39 -6.02
C SER A 133 3.81 -13.55 -6.86
N TYR A 134 4.16 -14.78 -7.27
CA TYR A 134 5.41 -15.07 -7.99
C TYR A 134 5.25 -15.94 -9.25
N ILE A 135 4.02 -16.20 -9.68
CA ILE A 135 3.74 -16.76 -11.02
C ILE A 135 3.16 -15.66 -11.92
N PRO A 136 3.50 -15.68 -13.22
CA PRO A 136 2.99 -14.70 -14.17
C PRO A 136 1.48 -14.87 -14.36
N MET A 137 0.82 -13.75 -14.71
CA MET A 137 -0.52 -13.81 -15.28
C MET A 137 -0.47 -14.38 -16.70
N ASP A 138 -1.56 -15.01 -17.16
CA ASP A 138 -1.61 -15.71 -18.45
C ASP A 138 -1.14 -14.85 -19.64
N TYR A 139 -1.49 -13.56 -19.67
CA TYR A 139 -1.10 -12.66 -20.75
C TYR A 139 0.37 -12.22 -20.72
N LYS A 140 1.09 -12.50 -19.63
CA LYS A 140 2.51 -12.22 -19.45
C LYS A 140 3.38 -13.48 -19.31
N LYS A 141 2.79 -14.67 -19.43
CA LYS A 141 3.48 -15.94 -19.19
C LYS A 141 4.72 -16.15 -20.06
N ASP A 142 4.78 -15.52 -21.24
CA ASP A 142 5.91 -15.63 -22.15
C ASP A 142 6.99 -14.56 -21.88
N GLU A 143 6.74 -13.60 -20.98
CA GLU A 143 7.68 -12.52 -20.64
C GLU A 143 8.79 -13.04 -19.72
N PRO A 144 10.08 -13.00 -20.12
CA PRO A 144 11.16 -13.59 -19.33
C PRO A 144 11.32 -12.98 -17.93
N GLN A 145 11.02 -11.69 -17.75
CA GLN A 145 11.11 -11.04 -16.44
C GLN A 145 9.99 -11.48 -15.48
N GLU A 146 8.90 -12.07 -15.97
CA GLU A 146 7.75 -12.45 -15.13
C GLU A 146 7.83 -13.90 -14.65
N ASN A 147 8.85 -14.65 -15.10
CA ASN A 147 9.02 -16.07 -14.83
C ASN A 147 10.24 -16.34 -13.94
N LEU A 148 10.12 -17.30 -13.02
CA LEU A 148 11.22 -17.68 -12.14
C LEU A 148 12.30 -18.50 -12.87
N GLU A 149 11.89 -19.32 -13.83
CA GLU A 149 12.77 -20.26 -14.55
C GLU A 149 13.75 -19.57 -15.52
N THR A 150 13.40 -18.38 -15.99
CA THR A 150 14.20 -17.57 -16.91
C THR A 150 15.10 -16.55 -16.19
N ARG A 151 15.12 -16.58 -14.85
CA ARG A 151 15.95 -15.70 -14.02
C ARG A 151 17.27 -16.34 -13.66
N ILE A 152 18.27 -15.50 -13.40
CA ILE A 152 19.61 -15.94 -12.98
C ILE A 152 19.57 -16.18 -11.48
N ALA A 153 19.72 -17.45 -11.06
CA ALA A 153 19.83 -17.79 -9.65
C ALA A 153 21.11 -17.20 -9.03
N GLY A 154 20.97 -16.58 -7.87
CA GLY A 154 22.07 -16.00 -7.10
C GLY A 154 22.50 -16.87 -5.92
N GLU A 155 23.64 -16.53 -5.33
CA GLU A 155 24.04 -17.06 -4.02
C GLU A 155 23.08 -16.58 -2.93
N LYS A 156 22.90 -17.41 -1.89
CA LYS A 156 22.01 -17.11 -0.77
C LYS A 156 22.42 -15.80 -0.09
N LEU A 157 21.47 -14.88 0.10
CA LEU A 157 21.69 -13.55 0.68
C LEU A 157 20.61 -13.27 1.72
N TYR A 158 20.98 -12.86 2.94
CA TYR A 158 20.04 -12.57 4.05
C TYR A 158 19.04 -13.70 4.34
N ASP A 159 19.45 -14.95 4.19
CA ASP A 159 18.59 -16.12 4.30
C ASP A 159 17.47 -16.24 3.22
N LEU A 160 17.63 -15.50 2.12
CA LEU A 160 16.79 -15.54 0.92
C LEU A 160 17.55 -16.18 -0.24
N SER A 161 16.82 -16.79 -1.16
CA SER A 161 17.32 -17.25 -2.46
C SER A 161 17.06 -16.15 -3.51
N PRO A 162 18.09 -15.47 -4.04
CA PRO A 162 17.92 -14.45 -5.06
C PRO A 162 17.73 -15.03 -6.46
N TYR A 163 16.94 -14.36 -7.27
CA TYR A 163 16.67 -14.64 -8.69
C TYR A 163 16.67 -13.31 -9.44
N PHE A 164 17.81 -13.01 -10.06
CA PHE A 164 18.03 -11.75 -10.76
C PHE A 164 17.38 -11.77 -12.14
N VAL A 165 16.84 -10.64 -12.56
CA VAL A 165 16.33 -10.51 -13.93
C VAL A 165 17.49 -10.66 -14.92
N ASP A 166 17.30 -11.46 -15.97
CA ASP A 166 18.22 -11.55 -17.09
C ASP A 166 17.86 -10.46 -18.11
N MET A 167 18.53 -9.30 -18.01
CA MET A 167 18.23 -8.17 -18.88
C MET A 167 18.57 -8.44 -20.34
N ASP A 168 19.53 -9.31 -20.64
CA ASP A 168 19.87 -9.64 -22.02
C ASP A 168 18.77 -10.51 -22.66
N LEU A 169 18.23 -11.46 -21.90
CA LEU A 169 17.07 -12.25 -22.32
C LEU A 169 15.82 -11.37 -22.49
N VAL A 170 15.56 -10.45 -21.56
CA VAL A 170 14.45 -9.48 -21.65
C VAL A 170 14.58 -8.61 -22.90
N ARG A 171 15.75 -8.01 -23.14
CA ARG A 171 15.99 -7.18 -24.32
C ARG A 171 15.84 -7.98 -25.61
N ALA A 172 16.38 -9.19 -25.67
CA ALA A 172 16.24 -10.07 -26.83
C ALA A 172 14.75 -10.40 -27.12
N TYR A 173 13.98 -10.70 -26.07
CA TYR A 173 12.54 -10.97 -26.19
C TYR A 173 11.78 -9.77 -26.76
N TYR A 174 11.94 -8.57 -26.20
CA TYR A 174 11.21 -7.39 -26.69
C TYR A 174 11.70 -6.93 -28.07
N ARG A 175 12.99 -7.09 -28.37
CA ARG A 175 13.54 -6.81 -29.71
C ARG A 175 12.90 -7.71 -30.77
N SER A 176 12.70 -9.00 -30.47
CA SER A 176 12.02 -9.93 -31.38
C SER A 176 10.56 -9.56 -31.67
N ARG A 177 9.96 -8.73 -30.81
CA ARG A 177 8.59 -8.21 -30.92
C ARG A 177 8.53 -6.78 -31.48
N GLY A 178 9.64 -6.27 -32.02
CA GLY A 178 9.69 -4.99 -32.71
C GLY A 178 9.80 -3.77 -31.79
N TYR A 179 10.19 -3.95 -30.52
CA TYR A 179 10.45 -2.82 -29.63
C TYR A 179 11.81 -2.19 -29.94
N ASN A 180 11.87 -0.85 -29.86
CA ASN A 180 13.11 -0.09 -29.98
C ASN A 180 13.97 -0.22 -28.71
N GLU A 181 15.28 0.02 -28.84
CA GLU A 181 16.23 -0.05 -27.72
C GLU A 181 16.00 1.02 -26.63
N ASP A 182 15.36 2.15 -26.98
CA ASP A 182 15.00 3.22 -26.05
C ASP A 182 13.66 2.99 -25.33
N ALA A 183 12.93 1.92 -25.67
CA ALA A 183 11.70 1.57 -25.01
C ALA A 183 11.96 1.35 -23.51
N ARG A 184 11.07 1.88 -22.66
CA ARG A 184 11.21 1.80 -21.19
C ARG A 184 11.46 0.36 -20.70
N VAL A 185 10.84 -0.63 -21.34
CA VAL A 185 10.97 -2.04 -20.98
C VAL A 185 12.38 -2.61 -21.22
N MET A 186 13.23 -1.95 -21.99
CA MET A 186 14.64 -2.32 -22.18
C MET A 186 15.54 -1.90 -21.01
N SER A 187 15.03 -1.03 -20.13
CA SER A 187 15.79 -0.43 -19.03
C SER A 187 15.68 -1.23 -17.73
N PRO A 188 16.80 -1.46 -17.00
CA PRO A 188 16.79 -2.23 -15.75
C PRO A 188 15.93 -1.61 -14.64
N ASP A 189 15.70 -0.30 -14.64
CA ASP A 189 14.84 0.40 -13.67
C ASP A 189 13.36 0.02 -13.76
N ARG A 190 12.96 -0.69 -14.84
CA ARG A 190 11.60 -1.23 -15.01
C ARG A 190 11.44 -2.66 -14.53
N HIS A 191 12.53 -3.28 -14.10
CA HIS A 191 12.54 -4.68 -13.71
C HIS A 191 12.93 -4.84 -12.25
N THR A 192 12.55 -5.98 -11.71
CA THR A 192 12.82 -6.32 -10.32
C THR A 192 13.62 -7.60 -10.22
N ASP A 193 14.52 -7.62 -9.25
CA ASP A 193 15.15 -8.84 -8.75
C ASP A 193 14.28 -9.44 -7.66
N TRP A 194 14.21 -10.76 -7.64
CA TRP A 194 13.35 -11.47 -6.71
C TRP A 194 14.19 -12.16 -5.64
N TYR A 195 13.69 -12.18 -4.42
CA TYR A 195 14.32 -12.83 -3.28
C TYR A 195 13.25 -13.65 -2.58
N LEU A 196 13.45 -14.97 -2.53
CA LEU A 196 12.46 -15.90 -2.05
C LEU A 196 12.90 -16.56 -0.75
N LYS A 197 11.99 -16.67 0.22
CA LYS A 197 12.12 -17.62 1.34
C LYS A 197 11.22 -18.82 1.07
N LYS A 198 11.79 -20.01 1.20
CA LYS A 198 11.06 -21.29 1.18
C LYS A 198 11.10 -21.92 2.57
N ASP A 199 10.09 -22.71 2.90
CA ASP A 199 10.13 -23.61 4.05
C ASP A 199 10.87 -24.91 3.75
N ASP A 200 10.96 -25.79 4.74
CA ASP A 200 11.63 -27.08 4.66
C ASP A 200 10.98 -28.03 3.64
N ALA A 201 9.70 -27.82 3.32
CA ALA A 201 8.99 -28.54 2.26
C ALA A 201 9.18 -27.92 0.86
N GLY A 202 9.96 -26.84 0.75
CA GLY A 202 10.24 -26.15 -0.50
C GLY A 202 9.14 -25.17 -0.94
N LYS A 203 8.12 -24.92 -0.12
CA LYS A 203 7.03 -24.00 -0.43
C LYS A 203 7.46 -22.57 -0.15
N VAL A 204 7.17 -21.67 -1.10
CA VAL A 204 7.49 -20.24 -0.96
C VAL A 204 6.60 -19.61 0.12
N GLN A 205 7.23 -19.02 1.13
CA GLN A 205 6.57 -18.32 2.24
C GLN A 205 6.70 -16.80 2.15
N THR A 206 7.79 -16.33 1.53
CA THR A 206 8.09 -14.91 1.33
C THR A 206 8.56 -14.68 -0.09
N VAL A 207 8.06 -13.61 -0.72
CA VAL A 207 8.51 -13.10 -2.01
C VAL A 207 8.84 -11.63 -1.85
N ILE A 208 10.08 -11.25 -2.13
CA ILE A 208 10.50 -9.85 -2.15
C ILE A 208 10.96 -9.51 -3.56
N LYS A 209 10.42 -8.46 -4.15
CA LYS A 209 10.76 -7.96 -5.48
C LYS A 209 11.34 -6.56 -5.33
N CYS A 210 12.63 -6.40 -5.55
CA CYS A 210 13.30 -5.11 -5.41
C CYS A 210 13.72 -4.56 -6.77
N THR A 211 13.84 -3.23 -6.90
CA THR A 211 14.49 -2.60 -8.05
C THR A 211 15.80 -3.32 -8.37
N SER A 212 15.98 -3.68 -9.65
CA SER A 212 17.12 -4.47 -10.13
C SER A 212 18.46 -3.97 -9.57
N ARG A 213 19.34 -4.91 -9.23
CA ARG A 213 20.73 -4.67 -8.80
C ARG A 213 21.56 -3.93 -9.84
N GLU A 214 21.19 -3.99 -11.13
CA GLU A 214 21.82 -3.19 -12.18
C GLU A 214 21.58 -1.69 -11.97
N VAL A 215 20.52 -1.31 -11.24
CA VAL A 215 20.33 0.05 -10.74
C VAL A 215 21.16 0.21 -9.47
N THR A 216 22.39 0.69 -9.62
CA THR A 216 23.36 0.80 -8.52
C THR A 216 23.07 1.96 -7.56
N SER A 217 22.44 3.03 -8.03
CA SER A 217 22.01 4.13 -7.17
C SER A 217 20.75 3.76 -6.40
N SER A 218 20.76 3.95 -5.09
CA SER A 218 19.57 3.84 -4.24
C SER A 218 18.57 4.97 -4.45
N GLY A 219 19.05 6.15 -4.86
CA GLY A 219 18.24 7.36 -4.88
C GLY A 219 17.96 7.96 -3.49
N VAL A 220 18.62 7.48 -2.43
CA VAL A 220 18.49 7.99 -1.05
C VAL A 220 19.85 8.23 -0.39
N GLU A 221 19.84 9.03 0.65
CA GLU A 221 20.96 9.24 1.58
C GLU A 221 20.43 9.36 3.01
N TYR A 222 21.32 9.17 3.99
CA TYR A 222 20.98 9.36 5.41
C TYR A 222 21.30 10.80 5.84
N HIS A 223 20.34 11.45 6.49
CA HIS A 223 20.52 12.74 7.16
C HIS A 223 19.84 12.66 8.53
N ASP A 224 20.58 12.95 9.60
CA ASP A 224 20.10 12.82 10.99
C ASP A 224 19.38 11.47 11.25
N GLU A 225 20.04 10.37 10.87
CA GLU A 225 19.53 8.98 11.01
C GLU A 225 18.27 8.63 10.19
N LYS A 226 17.76 9.57 9.40
CA LYS A 226 16.59 9.38 8.55
C LYS A 226 16.98 9.27 7.08
N LEU A 227 16.26 8.43 6.33
CA LEU A 227 16.40 8.42 4.87
C LEU A 227 15.73 9.67 4.28
N ILE A 228 16.44 10.31 3.37
CA ILE A 228 15.96 11.43 2.56
C ILE A 228 16.20 11.15 1.07
N LYS A 229 15.51 11.90 0.20
CA LYS A 229 15.71 11.80 -1.25
C LYS A 229 17.08 12.35 -1.62
N SER A 230 17.93 11.52 -2.25
CA SER A 230 19.13 12.05 -2.90
C SER A 230 18.76 12.81 -4.18
N ARG A 231 19.60 13.76 -4.60
CA ARG A 231 19.36 14.59 -5.80
C ARG A 231 19.30 13.82 -7.12
N GLY A 232 19.62 12.52 -7.13
CA GLY A 232 19.59 11.66 -8.30
C GLY A 232 18.17 11.24 -8.73
N TYR A 233 18.06 10.72 -9.95
CA TYR A 233 16.81 10.22 -10.50
C TYR A 233 16.41 8.88 -9.87
N GLY A 234 15.10 8.71 -9.61
CA GLY A 234 14.53 7.46 -9.14
C GLY A 234 14.79 7.14 -7.67
N PHE A 235 14.19 6.07 -7.19
CA PHE A 235 14.33 5.56 -5.82
C PHE A 235 14.21 4.04 -5.88
N ALA A 236 15.21 3.34 -5.36
CA ALA A 236 15.22 1.90 -5.31
C ALA A 236 14.34 1.42 -4.15
N LYS A 237 13.42 0.51 -4.45
CA LYS A 237 12.43 0.03 -3.49
C LYS A 237 12.20 -1.46 -3.64
N CYS A 238 11.59 -2.05 -2.62
CA CYS A 238 11.14 -3.42 -2.58
C CYS A 238 9.62 -3.47 -2.38
N SER A 239 9.01 -4.48 -3.01
CA SER A 239 7.66 -4.94 -2.70
C SER A 239 7.76 -6.35 -2.16
N HIS A 240 7.12 -6.62 -1.02
CA HIS A 240 7.33 -7.82 -0.21
C HIS A 240 5.98 -8.42 0.13
N THR A 241 5.79 -9.68 -0.23
CA THR A 241 4.59 -10.45 0.06
C THR A 241 4.93 -11.64 0.95
N PHE A 242 4.14 -11.84 2.01
CA PHE A 242 4.25 -13.02 2.87
C PHE A 242 2.89 -13.37 3.50
N MET A 243 2.78 -14.56 4.10
CA MET A 243 1.56 -15.04 4.72
C MET A 243 1.59 -14.95 6.25
N ILE A 244 0.42 -14.68 6.84
CA ILE A 244 0.11 -14.91 8.25
C ILE A 244 -1.00 -15.95 8.30
N ALA A 245 -0.61 -17.22 8.33
CA ALA A 245 -1.52 -18.36 8.20
C ALA A 245 -2.63 -18.41 9.28
N PRO A 246 -2.36 -18.16 10.57
CA PRO A 246 -3.40 -18.19 11.60
C PRO A 246 -4.56 -17.21 11.37
N LEU A 247 -4.32 -16.12 10.64
CA LEU A 247 -5.31 -15.08 10.34
C LEU A 247 -5.80 -15.14 8.89
N SER A 248 -5.48 -16.20 8.14
CA SER A 248 -5.76 -16.33 6.70
C SER A 248 -5.41 -15.06 5.90
N THR A 249 -4.27 -14.43 6.22
CA THR A 249 -3.93 -13.08 5.74
C THR A 249 -2.70 -13.10 4.84
N LEU A 250 -2.79 -12.44 3.69
CA LEU A 250 -1.66 -12.09 2.83
C LEU A 250 -1.25 -10.65 3.12
N VAL A 251 0.03 -10.45 3.45
CA VAL A 251 0.59 -9.13 3.77
C VAL A 251 1.39 -8.64 2.57
N LEU A 252 1.17 -7.39 2.17
CA LEU A 252 1.96 -6.70 1.16
C LEU A 252 2.66 -5.53 1.83
N VAL A 253 3.97 -5.41 1.61
CA VAL A 253 4.79 -4.34 2.19
C VAL A 253 5.60 -3.68 1.10
N ASP A 254 5.58 -2.35 1.04
CA ASP A 254 6.48 -1.57 0.19
C ASP A 254 7.44 -0.75 1.05
N TYR A 255 8.74 -0.80 0.75
CA TYR A 255 9.79 -0.13 1.53
C TYR A 255 11.04 0.20 0.69
N PRO A 256 11.91 1.12 1.15
CA PRO A 256 13.23 1.39 0.53
C PRO A 256 14.07 0.12 0.36
N ARG A 257 14.83 -0.01 -0.73
CA ARG A 257 15.67 -1.21 -0.95
C ARG A 257 16.71 -1.41 0.16
N GLU A 258 17.04 -0.33 0.86
CA GLU A 258 17.89 -0.26 2.06
C GLU A 258 17.37 -1.12 3.22
N GLY A 259 16.08 -1.47 3.23
CA GLY A 259 15.49 -2.35 4.24
C GLY A 259 15.53 -3.84 3.90
N LEU A 260 16.13 -4.23 2.76
CA LEU A 260 16.13 -5.64 2.31
C LEU A 260 16.87 -6.57 3.30
N ASP A 261 17.95 -6.12 3.92
CA ASP A 261 18.68 -6.87 4.93
C ASP A 261 17.92 -7.00 6.26
N HIS A 262 16.98 -6.09 6.53
CA HIS A 262 16.08 -6.08 7.70
C HIS A 262 14.70 -6.69 7.41
N TRP A 263 14.55 -7.45 6.31
CA TRP A 263 13.23 -7.99 5.88
C TRP A 263 12.52 -8.82 6.97
N LYS A 264 13.28 -9.55 7.81
CA LYS A 264 12.71 -10.34 8.91
C LYS A 264 12.11 -9.46 10.01
N GLU A 265 12.70 -8.30 10.27
CA GLU A 265 12.20 -7.35 11.26
C GLU A 265 10.93 -6.66 10.76
N ILE A 266 10.89 -6.32 9.47
CA ILE A 266 9.68 -5.80 8.81
C ILE A 266 8.53 -6.81 8.93
N GLU A 267 8.82 -8.07 8.61
CA GLU A 267 7.90 -9.19 8.73
C GLU A 267 7.42 -9.43 10.17
N TRP A 268 8.33 -9.37 11.12
CA TRP A 268 8.01 -9.51 12.54
C TRP A 268 7.11 -8.35 12.99
N ARG A 269 7.45 -7.12 12.62
CA ARG A 269 6.71 -5.92 13.03
C ARG A 269 5.28 -5.91 12.50
N ALA A 270 5.08 -6.35 11.26
CA ALA A 270 3.74 -6.51 10.69
C ALA A 270 2.90 -7.55 11.46
N ARG A 271 3.49 -8.70 11.85
CA ARG A 271 2.81 -9.71 12.67
C ARG A 271 2.49 -9.20 14.09
N ASP A 272 3.46 -8.55 14.72
CA ASP A 272 3.35 -7.97 16.05
C ASP A 272 2.20 -6.95 16.13
N MET A 273 2.04 -6.08 15.12
CA MET A 273 0.94 -5.13 15.09
C MET A 273 -0.43 -5.80 15.08
N LEU A 274 -0.63 -6.87 14.31
CA LEU A 274 -1.90 -7.59 14.32
C LEU A 274 -2.18 -8.21 15.68
N THR A 275 -1.18 -8.88 16.27
CA THR A 275 -1.28 -9.47 17.62
C THR A 275 -1.66 -8.41 18.66
N LYS A 276 -0.93 -7.28 18.65
CA LYS A 276 -1.09 -6.19 19.62
C LYS A 276 -2.44 -5.48 19.51
N PHE A 277 -2.96 -5.31 18.30
CA PHE A 277 -4.17 -4.53 18.05
C PHE A 277 -5.44 -5.37 17.95
N ASN A 278 -5.32 -6.71 17.89
CA ASN A 278 -6.46 -7.60 17.91
C ASN A 278 -7.23 -7.47 19.24
N VAL A 279 -8.55 -7.28 19.15
CA VAL A 279 -9.42 -7.14 20.32
C VAL A 279 -9.66 -8.47 21.02
N GLU A 280 -9.71 -9.59 20.30
CA GLU A 280 -9.98 -10.91 20.87
C GLU A 280 -8.78 -11.45 21.66
N GLU A 281 -7.59 -11.39 21.07
CA GLU A 281 -6.35 -11.87 21.72
C GLU A 281 -6.03 -11.10 23.02
N ARG A 282 -6.35 -9.80 23.08
CA ARG A 282 -6.18 -9.01 24.31
C ARG A 282 -7.09 -9.47 25.46
N LYS A 283 -8.26 -10.06 25.16
CA LYS A 283 -9.17 -10.58 26.19
C LYS A 283 -8.69 -11.90 26.78
N GLU A 284 -7.92 -12.69 26.05
CA GLU A 284 -7.37 -13.96 26.52
C GLU A 284 -6.08 -13.79 27.34
N SER A 285 -5.42 -12.63 27.23
CA SER A 285 -4.19 -12.29 27.96
C SER A 285 -4.40 -11.60 29.32
N HIS A 286 -5.64 -11.39 29.75
CA HIS A 286 -6.03 -10.76 31.02
C HIS A 286 -6.87 -11.71 31.87
#